data_AF-A0A4P6LT48-F1
#
_entry.id   AF-A0A4P6LT48-F1
#
_cell.length_a   1.000
_cell.length_b   1.000
_cell.length_c   1.000
_cell.angle_alpha   90.00
_cell.angle_beta   90.00
_cell.angle_gamma   90.00
#
_symmetry.space_group_name_H-M   'P 1'
#
loop_
_entity.id
_entity.type
_entity.pdbx_description
1 polymer ?
#
loop_
_entity_poly.entity_id
_entity_poly.type
_entity_poly.pdbx_seq_one_letter_code
_entity_poly.pdbx_strand_id
1 'polypeptide(L)' 'MKDELDAKWAEGFAEGRALGRALVILDLLKDLGEVSEELQRKIMEQSDTEVLNQWLIYAAWADTIQEFEQKIQ' A
#
# COMPACT_ATOMS: atom_id res chain seq x y z
N MET A 1 29.52 -10.57 7.12
CA MET A 1 29.02 -10.24 8.47
C MET A 1 28.46 -8.82 8.60
N LYS A 2 29.24 -7.74 8.41
CA LYS A 2 28.69 -6.36 8.42
C LYS A 2 27.76 -6.10 7.24
N ASP A 3 28.20 -6.45 6.03
CA ASP A 3 27.43 -6.20 4.81
C ASP A 3 26.10 -6.98 4.78
N GLU A 4 26.07 -8.19 5.35
CA GLU A 4 24.85 -8.99 5.51
C GLU A 4 23.86 -8.36 6.50
N LEU A 5 24.37 -7.75 7.57
CA LEU A 5 23.54 -7.03 8.54
C LEU A 5 22.96 -5.78 7.89
N ASP A 6 23.79 -5.00 7.20
CA ASP A 6 23.37 -3.79 6.48
C ASP A 6 22.32 -4.10 5.40
N ALA A 7 22.48 -5.22 4.67
CA ALA A 7 21.48 -5.70 3.70
C ALA A 7 20.14 -6.05 4.35
N LYS A 8 20.15 -6.80 5.46
CA LYS A 8 18.92 -7.14 6.21
C LYS A 8 18.21 -5.91 6.77
N TRP A 9 18.97 -4.93 7.26
CA TRP A 9 18.40 -3.65 7.71
C TRP A 9 17.75 -2.89 6.56
N ALA A 10 18.40 -2.84 5.40
CA ALA A 10 17.85 -2.19 4.22
C ALA A 10 16.57 -2.87 3.72
N GLU A 11 16.52 -4.20 3.71
CA GLU A 11 15.35 -5.00 3.36
C GLU A 11 14.19 -4.73 4.32
N GLY A 12 14.40 -4.85 5.64
CA GLY A 12 13.35 -4.59 6.63
C GLY A 12 12.86 -3.14 6.61
N PHE A 13 13.73 -2.17 6.30
CA PHE A 13 13.34 -0.78 6.12
C PHE A 13 12.51 -0.56 4.85
N ALA A 14 12.81 -1.28 3.76
CA ALA A 14 12.02 -1.23 2.54
C ALA A 14 10.63 -1.85 2.76
N GLU A 15 10.56 -3.03 3.37
CA GLU A 15 9.30 -3.71 3.73
C GLU A 15 8.44 -2.83 4.65
N GLY A 16 9.04 -2.27 5.71
CA GLY A 16 8.31 -1.40 6.64
C GLY A 16 7.74 -0.15 5.95
N ARG A 17 8.44 0.41 4.96
CA ARG A 17 7.92 1.53 4.16
C ARG A 17 6.78 1.12 3.26
N ALA A 18 6.87 -0.03 2.59
CA ALA A 18 5.78 -0.54 1.76
C ALA A 18 4.53 -0.83 2.61
N LEU A 19 4.69 -1.57 3.71
CA LEU A 19 3.60 -1.91 4.63
C LEU A 19 2.93 -0.66 5.22
N GLY A 20 3.73 0.33 5.64
CA GLY A 20 3.20 1.59 6.17
C GLY A 20 2.32 2.33 5.14
N ARG A 21 2.71 2.34 3.87
CA ARG A 21 1.90 2.96 2.80
C ARG A 21 0.63 2.17 2.51
N ALA A 22 0.73 0.84 2.44
CA ALA A 22 -0.42 -0.05 2.26
C ALA A 22 -1.48 0.18 3.35
N LEU A 23 -1.07 0.26 4.62
CA LEU A 23 -1.98 0.54 5.72
C LEU A 23 -2.67 1.91 5.60
N VAL A 24 -1.94 2.96 5.22
CA VAL A 24 -2.53 4.29 5.01
C VAL A 24 -3.56 4.29 3.87
N ILE A 25 -3.29 3.59 2.77
CA ILE A 25 -4.27 3.44 1.68
C ILE A 25 -5.53 2.76 2.21
N LEU A 26 -5.40 1.67 2.96
CA LEU A 26 -6.55 0.96 3.52
C LEU A 26 -7.36 1.82 4.49
N ASP A 27 -6.70 2.63 5.31
CA ASP A 27 -7.40 3.52 6.23
C ASP A 27 -8.21 4.59 5.49
N LEU A 28 -7.68 5.18 4.40
CA LEU A 28 -8.44 6.10 3.55
C LEU A 28 -9.65 5.41 2.91
N LEU A 29 -9.50 4.18 2.41
CA LEU A 29 -10.60 3.46 1.76
C LEU A 29 -11.70 3.05 2.75
N LYS A 30 -11.36 2.77 4.02
CA LYS A 30 -12.33 2.47 5.08
C LYS A 30 -13.26 3.65 5.37
N ASP A 31 -12.79 4.88 5.18
CA ASP A 31 -13.63 6.08 5.32
C ASP A 31 -14.65 6.19 4.17
N LEU A 32 -14.39 5.54 3.02
CA LEU A 32 -15.28 5.49 1.86
C LEU A 32 -16.26 4.31 1.90
N GLY A 33 -15.96 3.24 2.65
CA GLY A 33 -16.83 2.08 2.80
C GLY A 33 -16.11 0.78 3.20
N GLU A 34 -16.80 -0.35 3.01
CA GLU A 34 -16.24 -1.68 3.29
C GLU A 34 -15.22 -2.11 2.21
N VAL A 35 -13.97 -2.28 2.61
CA VAL A 35 -12.89 -2.73 1.71
C VAL A 35 -12.90 -4.26 1.64
N SER A 36 -13.10 -4.81 0.44
CA SER A 36 -13.13 -6.26 0.21
C SER A 36 -11.80 -6.93 0.63
N GLU A 37 -11.86 -8.19 1.10
CA GLU A 37 -10.64 -8.93 1.46
C GLU A 37 -9.66 -9.08 0.30
N GLU A 38 -10.18 -9.19 -0.93
CA GLU A 38 -9.35 -9.26 -2.13
C GLU A 38 -8.56 -7.96 -2.34
N LEU A 39 -9.22 -6.81 -2.21
CA LEU A 39 -8.59 -5.52 -2.32
C LEU A 39 -7.58 -5.28 -1.19
N GLN A 40 -7.93 -5.69 0.03
CA GLN A 40 -7.00 -5.66 1.17
C GLN A 40 -5.73 -6.46 0.89
N ARG A 41 -5.86 -7.70 0.41
CA ARG A 41 -4.69 -8.53 0.03
C ARG A 41 -3.87 -7.87 -1.06
N LYS A 42 -4.50 -7.39 -2.14
CA LYS A 42 -3.82 -6.72 -3.26
C LYS A 42 -2.99 -5.52 -2.79
N ILE A 43 -3.51 -4.73 -1.85
CA ILE A 43 -2.81 -3.56 -1.30
C ILE A 43 -1.66 -3.98 -0.38
N MET A 44 -1.89 -4.98 0.48
CA MET A 44 -0.90 -5.43 1.47
C MET A 44 0.26 -6.23 0.86
N GLU A 45 0.05 -6.91 -0.27
CA GLU A 45 1.08 -7.68 -0.97
C GLU A 45 1.95 -6.81 -1.91
N GLN A 46 1.55 -5.56 -2.16
CA GLN A 46 2.34 -4.66 -2.99
C GLN A 46 3.59 -4.17 -2.23
N SER A 47 4.77 -4.38 -2.81
CA SER A 47 6.06 -3.98 -2.23
C SER A 47 6.69 -2.79 -2.96
N ASP A 48 6.24 -2.48 -4.18
CA ASP A 48 6.72 -1.33 -4.94
C ASP A 48 6.16 -0.03 -4.36
N THR A 49 7.03 0.75 -3.74
CA THR A 49 6.66 2.01 -3.12
C THR A 49 6.20 3.08 -4.12
N GLU A 50 6.61 3.01 -5.40
CA GLU A 50 6.12 3.94 -6.43
C GLU A 50 4.68 3.62 -6.80
N VAL A 51 4.35 2.34 -6.94
CA VAL A 51 2.96 1.89 -7.13
C VAL A 51 2.09 2.29 -5.93
N LEU A 52 2.58 2.06 -4.70
CA LEU A 52 1.87 2.46 -3.48
C LEU A 52 1.71 3.99 -3.36
N ASN A 53 2.69 4.79 -3.81
CA ASN A 53 2.55 6.24 -3.86
C ASN A 53 1.41 6.65 -4.78
N GLN A 54 1.32 6.01 -5.94
CA GLN A 54 0.28 6.32 -6.91
C GLN A 54 -1.10 5.90 -6.40
N TRP A 55 -1.20 4.73 -5.77
CA TRP A 55 -2.43 4.26 -5.14
C TRP A 55 -2.86 5.17 -3.98
N LEU A 56 -1.91 5.68 -3.18
CA LEU A 56 -2.22 6.64 -2.12
C LEU A 56 -2.87 7.92 -2.66
N ILE A 57 -2.38 8.44 -3.78
CA ILE A 57 -2.98 9.61 -4.45
C ILE A 57 -4.40 9.27 -4.94
N TYR A 58 -4.59 8.09 -5.53
CA TYR A 58 -5.91 7.65 -5.98
C TYR A 58 -6.90 7.49 -4.83
N ALA A 59 -6.49 6.87 -3.72
CA ALA A 59 -7.34 6.71 -2.54
C ALA A 59 -7.71 8.07 -1.92
N ALA A 60 -6.77 9.02 -1.89
CA ALA A 60 -7.01 10.36 -1.36
C ALA A 60 -7.98 11.20 -2.22
N TRP A 61 -8.15 10.86 -3.50
CA TRP A 61 -9.04 11.57 -4.44
C TRP A 61 -10.30 10.80 -4.81
N ALA A 62 -10.44 9.55 -4.36
CA ALA A 62 -11.60 8.73 -4.65
C ALA A 62 -12.77 9.15 -3.77
N ASP A 63 -13.96 9.25 -4.35
CA ASP A 63 -15.21 9.44 -3.60
C ASP A 63 -15.84 8.09 -3.23
N THR A 64 -15.44 7.00 -3.93
CA THR A 64 -15.91 5.62 -3.66
C THR A 64 -14.80 4.58 -3.80
N ILE A 65 -14.97 3.42 -3.15
CA ILE A 65 -14.06 2.27 -3.32
C ILE A 65 -13.99 1.82 -4.78
N GLN A 66 -15.13 1.81 -5.49
CA GLN A 66 -15.19 1.40 -6.89
C GLN A 66 -14.36 2.31 -7.81
N GLU A 67 -14.36 3.62 -7.56
CA GLU A 67 -13.52 4.56 -8.32
C GLU A 67 -12.04 4.28 -8.11
N PHE A 68 -11.63 4.00 -6.88
CA PHE A 68 -10.26 3.60 -6.58
C PHE A 68 -9.88 2.29 -7.29
N GLU A 69 -10.73 1.26 -7.20
CA GLU A 69 -10.48 -0.04 -7.85
C GLU A 69 -10.29 0.08 -9.36
N GLN A 70 -11.06 0.95 -10.02
CA GLN A 70 -10.92 1.24 -11.46
C GLN A 70 -9.57 1.89 -11.82
N LYS A 71 -8.94 2.63 -10.90
CA LYS A 71 -7.65 3.28 -11.14
C LYS A 71 -6.45 2.37 -10.93
N ILE A 72 -6.62 1.31 -10.14
CA ILE A 72 -5.55 0.37 -9.79
C ILE A 72 -5.64 -0.97 -10.53
N GLN A 73 -6.61 -1.11 -11.45
CA GLN A 73 -6.68 -2.25 -12.37
C GLN A 73 -5.41 -2.36 -13.19
#